data_AF-A0A6C0BD02-F1
#
_entry.id   AF-A0A6C0BD02-F1
#
_cell.length_a   1.000
_cell.length_b   1.000
_cell.length_c   1.000
_cell.angle_alpha   90.00
_cell.angle_beta   90.00
_cell.angle_gamma   90.00
#
_symmetry.space_group_name_H-M   'P 1'
#
loop_
_entity.id
_entity.type
_entity.pdbx_description
1 polymer ?
#
loop_
_entity_poly.entity_id
_entity_poly.type
_entity_poly.pdbx_seq_one_letter_code
_entity_poly.pdbx_strand_id
1 'polypeptide(L)'
;MEWTDETEVYCRSIGEKALSYYWLNSQEAKKYRYTMWQLNIVMNILAILSALAGVIQSIKPSIYGNVASAMLGILTAAIVKYQTSSKFRDLIDVHKNLSNEFFILHDDIRHQLILMPSLRKEVAGFIDVIRNKFNNLHMQLPELSNDIIKQFNEFNKDTGISKPDIVGKLEHIMVTKSAEERSKINNLTPVIVPIDKLSLGSKVINSLRLIGTSSSQRNPRDTFNTNTEEEEISYIVEKNKTVNNKINYTPSNNIPYISKVLHKTAD
;
A
#
# COMPACT_ATOMS: atom_id res chain seq x y z
N MET A 1 -16.58 -26.68 6.20
CA MET A 1 -15.28 -26.72 5.50
C MET A 1 -14.19 -26.36 6.49
N GLU A 2 -13.06 -27.07 6.48
CA GLU A 2 -11.92 -26.80 7.35
C GLU A 2 -10.89 -25.89 6.65
N TRP A 3 -10.02 -25.24 7.44
CA TRP A 3 -8.94 -24.40 6.92
C TRP A 3 -7.92 -25.26 6.19
N THR A 4 -7.69 -24.98 4.90
CA THR A 4 -6.62 -25.61 4.11
C THR A 4 -5.52 -24.61 3.78
N ASP A 5 -4.30 -25.09 3.56
CA ASP A 5 -3.15 -24.24 3.23
C ASP A 5 -3.42 -23.31 2.04
N GLU A 6 -4.23 -23.74 1.07
CA GLU A 6 -4.57 -22.92 -0.10
C GLU A 6 -5.53 -21.79 0.24
N THR A 7 -6.48 -22.03 1.14
CA THR A 7 -7.37 -20.98 1.63
C THR A 7 -6.60 -19.94 2.44
N GLU A 8 -5.58 -20.36 3.19
CA GLU A 8 -4.69 -19.43 3.90
C GLU A 8 -3.82 -18.60 2.95
N VAL A 9 -3.24 -19.24 1.92
CA VAL A 9 -2.47 -18.53 0.88
C VAL A 9 -3.34 -17.51 0.15
N TYR A 10 -4.59 -17.88 -0.18
CA TYR A 10 -5.55 -16.96 -0.78
C TYR A 10 -5.82 -15.76 0.14
N CYS A 11 -6.16 -15.99 1.41
CA CYS A 11 -6.40 -14.93 2.37
C CYS A 11 -5.17 -14.02 2.54
N ARG A 12 -3.97 -14.61 2.64
CA ARG A 12 -2.70 -13.87 2.71
C ARG A 12 -2.52 -12.96 1.51
N SER A 13 -2.74 -13.47 0.29
CA SER A 13 -2.60 -12.67 -0.94
C SER A 13 -3.56 -11.47 -0.97
N ILE A 14 -4.80 -11.65 -0.53
CA ILE A 14 -5.77 -10.54 -0.43
C ILE A 14 -5.34 -9.53 0.63
N GLY A 15 -4.87 -10.00 1.80
CA GLY A 15 -4.39 -9.14 2.86
C GLY A 15 -3.22 -8.26 2.40
N GLU A 16 -2.24 -8.84 1.72
CA GLU A 16 -1.10 -8.09 1.18
C GLU A 16 -1.52 -7.09 0.09
N LYS A 17 -2.44 -7.47 -0.80
CA LYS A 17 -3.00 -6.54 -1.80
C LYS A 17 -3.77 -5.40 -1.13
N ALA A 18 -4.58 -5.70 -0.11
CA ALA A 18 -5.31 -4.69 0.65
C ALA A 18 -4.36 -3.70 1.33
N LEU A 19 -3.24 -4.17 1.90
CA LEU A 19 -2.20 -3.31 2.48
C LEU A 19 -1.55 -2.39 1.43
N SER A 20 -1.28 -2.91 0.24
CA SER A 20 -0.76 -2.09 -0.87
C SER A 20 -1.76 -1.01 -1.31
N TYR A 21 -3.05 -1.34 -1.42
CA TYR A 21 -4.09 -0.35 -1.72
C TYR A 21 -4.28 0.68 -0.61
N TYR A 22 -4.15 0.27 0.66
CA TYR A 22 -4.13 1.19 1.80
C TYR A 22 -3.04 2.24 1.63
N TRP A 23 -1.81 1.80 1.35
CA TRP A 23 -0.66 2.69 1.18
C TRP A 23 -0.88 3.65 0.02
N LEU A 24 -1.31 3.15 -1.15
CA LEU A 24 -1.55 3.98 -2.34
C LEU A 24 -2.56 5.10 -2.05
N ASN A 25 -3.70 4.75 -1.45
CA ASN A 25 -4.75 5.73 -1.14
C ASN A 25 -4.34 6.71 -0.04
N SER A 26 -3.55 6.26 0.96
CA SER A 26 -3.02 7.15 2.00
C SER A 26 -2.09 8.21 1.41
N GLN A 27 -1.22 7.82 0.47
CA GLN A 27 -0.29 8.75 -0.16
C GLN A 27 -0.99 9.72 -1.13
N GLU A 28 -2.00 9.27 -1.88
CA GLU A 28 -2.83 10.17 -2.70
C GLU A 28 -3.55 11.21 -1.82
N ALA A 29 -4.16 10.77 -0.71
CA ALA A 29 -4.81 11.69 0.22
C ALA A 29 -3.84 12.75 0.77
N LYS A 30 -2.59 12.36 1.06
CA LYS A 30 -1.53 13.29 1.50
C LYS A 30 -1.17 14.29 0.40
N LYS A 31 -1.02 13.84 -0.85
CA LYS A 31 -0.75 14.70 -2.02
C LYS A 31 -1.85 15.75 -2.20
N TYR A 32 -3.11 15.33 -2.28
CA TYR A 32 -4.23 16.26 -2.46
C TYR A 32 -4.38 17.23 -1.29
N ARG A 33 -4.16 16.77 -0.05
CA ARG A 33 -4.17 17.66 1.13
C ARG A 33 -3.10 18.74 1.04
N TYR A 34 -1.89 18.38 0.62
CA TYR A 34 -0.80 19.34 0.46
C TYR A 34 -1.11 20.37 -0.63
N THR A 35 -1.57 19.93 -1.81
CA THR A 35 -1.98 20.83 -2.89
C THR A 35 -3.11 21.77 -2.46
N MET A 36 -4.12 21.25 -1.76
CA MET A 36 -5.22 22.07 -1.24
C MET A 36 -4.72 23.10 -0.22
N TRP A 37 -3.81 22.71 0.67
CA TRP A 37 -3.20 23.62 1.64
C TRP A 37 -2.40 24.74 0.96
N GLN A 38 -1.61 24.41 -0.07
CA GLN A 38 -0.87 25.40 -0.88
C GLN A 38 -1.80 26.39 -1.60
N LEU A 39 -2.90 25.91 -2.18
CA LEU A 39 -3.88 26.80 -2.82
C LEU A 39 -4.57 27.72 -1.81
N ASN A 40 -4.89 27.21 -0.61
CA ASN A 40 -5.52 28.01 0.44
C ASN A 40 -4.61 29.12 0.98
N ILE A 41 -3.31 28.84 1.17
CA ILE A 41 -2.38 29.90 1.63
C ILE A 41 -2.23 31.00 0.58
N VAL A 42 -2.11 30.65 -0.71
CA VAL A 42 -2.05 31.62 -1.80
C VAL A 42 -3.34 32.46 -1.84
N MET A 43 -4.50 31.82 -1.71
CA MET A 43 -5.79 32.51 -1.67
C MET A 43 -5.94 33.48 -0.51
N ASN A 44 -5.51 33.09 0.69
CA ASN A 44 -5.57 33.97 1.86
C ASN A 44 -4.68 35.21 1.68
N ILE A 45 -3.49 35.06 1.11
CA ILE A 45 -2.59 36.19 0.82
C ILE A 45 -3.24 37.14 -0.20
N LEU A 46 -3.84 36.60 -1.26
CA LEU A 46 -4.56 37.42 -2.27
C LEU A 46 -5.78 38.14 -1.68
N ALA A 47 -6.51 37.50 -0.76
CA ALA A 47 -7.64 38.12 -0.08
C ALA A 47 -7.20 39.31 0.79
N ILE A 48 -6.11 39.15 1.55
CA ILE A 48 -5.54 40.24 2.37
C ILE A 48 -5.05 41.38 1.48
N LEU A 49 -4.31 41.07 0.39
CA LEU A 49 -3.84 42.08 -0.57
C LEU A 49 -5.01 42.83 -1.23
N SER A 50 -6.08 42.12 -1.59
CA SER A 50 -7.28 42.72 -2.18
C SER A 50 -8.00 43.64 -1.19
N ALA A 51 -8.11 43.23 0.07
CA ALA A 51 -8.70 44.06 1.13
C ALA A 51 -7.88 45.34 1.36
N LEU A 52 -6.54 45.21 1.43
CA LEU A 52 -5.64 46.36 1.57
C LEU A 52 -5.71 47.29 0.36
N ALA A 53 -5.79 46.75 -0.86
CA ALA A 53 -5.95 47.54 -2.08
C ALA A 53 -7.23 48.38 -2.06
N GLY A 54 -8.35 47.81 -1.58
CA GLY A 54 -9.61 48.54 -1.43
C GLY A 54 -9.50 49.71 -0.43
N VAL A 55 -8.83 49.49 0.71
CA VAL A 55 -8.59 50.54 1.71
C VAL A 55 -7.69 51.64 1.15
N ILE A 56 -6.58 51.28 0.49
CA ILE A 56 -5.66 52.27 -0.12
C ILE A 56 -6.38 53.11 -1.18
N GLN A 57 -7.22 52.48 -2.01
CA GLN A 57 -7.99 53.18 -3.03
C GLN A 57 -8.99 54.17 -2.43
N SER A 58 -9.59 53.85 -1.28
CA SER A 58 -10.49 54.76 -0.56
C SER A 58 -9.78 55.99 0.00
N ILE A 59 -8.51 55.85 0.40
CA ILE A 59 -7.71 56.93 0.99
C ILE A 59 -7.06 57.80 -0.10
N LYS A 60 -6.56 57.18 -1.18
CA LYS A 60 -5.91 57.89 -2.28
C LYS A 60 -6.40 57.34 -3.63
N PRO A 61 -7.40 57.97 -4.25
CA PRO A 61 -7.91 57.50 -5.53
C PRO A 61 -6.85 57.70 -6.62
N SER A 62 -6.44 56.59 -7.22
CA SER A 62 -5.50 56.54 -8.35
C SER A 62 -6.06 55.64 -9.45
N ILE A 63 -5.86 56.03 -10.71
CA ILE A 63 -6.22 55.21 -11.87
C ILE A 63 -5.44 53.89 -11.86
N TYR A 64 -4.15 53.94 -11.49
CA TYR A 64 -3.31 52.76 -11.37
C TYR A 64 -3.77 51.83 -10.23
N GLY A 65 -4.30 52.39 -9.14
CA GLY A 65 -4.85 51.61 -8.02
C GLY A 65 -6.14 50.88 -8.41
N ASN A 66 -7.01 51.51 -9.19
CA ASN A 66 -8.22 50.88 -9.72
C ASN A 66 -7.90 49.70 -10.65
N VAL A 67 -6.94 49.86 -11.55
CA VAL A 67 -6.52 48.79 -12.48
C VAL A 67 -5.89 47.63 -11.69
N ALA A 68 -5.03 47.92 -10.71
CA ALA A 68 -4.41 46.89 -9.88
C ALA A 68 -5.44 46.11 -9.04
N SER A 69 -6.40 46.80 -8.44
CA SER A 69 -7.48 46.17 -7.67
C SER A 69 -8.37 45.29 -8.56
N ALA A 70 -8.71 45.75 -9.76
CA ALA A 70 -9.50 44.96 -10.72
C ALA A 70 -8.75 43.67 -11.15
N MET A 71 -7.46 43.75 -11.42
CA MET A 71 -6.64 42.58 -11.78
C MET A 71 -6.56 41.56 -10.63
N LEU A 72 -6.37 42.00 -9.39
CA LEU A 72 -6.38 41.13 -8.21
C LEU A 72 -7.75 40.46 -8.01
N GLY A 73 -8.84 41.18 -8.27
CA GLY A 73 -10.19 40.63 -8.23
C GLY A 73 -10.40 39.51 -9.25
N ILE A 74 -9.96 39.73 -10.50
CA ILE A 74 -10.06 38.71 -11.56
C ILE A 74 -9.22 37.48 -11.23
N LEU A 75 -7.99 37.66 -10.75
CA LEU A 75 -7.11 36.56 -10.36
C LEU A 75 -7.71 35.74 -9.20
N THR A 76 -8.24 36.42 -8.19
CA THR A 76 -8.90 35.78 -7.04
C THR A 76 -10.13 34.98 -7.50
N ALA A 77 -10.97 35.57 -8.35
CA ALA A 77 -12.15 34.90 -8.90
C ALA A 77 -11.79 33.65 -9.73
N ALA A 78 -10.71 33.72 -10.53
CA ALA A 78 -10.23 32.58 -11.30
C ALA A 78 -9.80 31.41 -10.39
N ILE A 79 -9.09 31.70 -9.30
CA ILE A 79 -8.64 30.69 -8.36
C ILE A 79 -9.83 30.10 -7.57
N VAL A 80 -10.79 30.93 -7.11
CA VAL A 80 -12.02 30.43 -6.45
C VAL A 80 -12.80 29.49 -7.37
N LYS A 81 -12.93 29.86 -8.65
CA LYS A 81 -13.59 28.99 -9.64
C LYS A 81 -12.86 27.66 -9.79
N TYR A 82 -11.53 27.68 -9.86
CA TYR A 82 -10.70 26.48 -9.94
C TYR A 82 -10.83 25.59 -8.68
N GLN A 83 -10.79 26.19 -7.48
CA GLN A 83 -10.97 25.45 -6.23
C GLN A 83 -12.36 24.78 -6.15
N THR A 84 -13.39 25.48 -6.62
CA THR A 84 -14.77 24.99 -6.62
C THR A 84 -14.98 23.88 -7.65
N SER A 85 -14.33 23.95 -8.82
CA SER A 85 -14.46 22.94 -9.87
C SER A 85 -13.74 21.63 -9.55
N SER A 86 -12.63 21.69 -8.81
CA SER A 86 -11.72 20.55 -8.64
C SER A 86 -12.10 19.59 -7.52
N LYS A 87 -13.16 19.87 -6.74
CA LYS A 87 -13.69 18.99 -5.67
C LYS A 87 -12.61 18.30 -4.81
N PHE A 88 -11.52 19.01 -4.51
CA PHE A 88 -10.36 18.40 -3.85
C PHE A 88 -10.70 17.82 -2.48
N ARG A 89 -11.63 18.46 -1.76
CA ARG A 89 -12.09 17.98 -0.45
C ARG A 89 -12.77 16.62 -0.56
N ASP A 90 -13.72 16.49 -1.48
CA ASP A 90 -14.44 15.24 -1.72
C ASP A 90 -13.46 14.12 -2.08
N LEU A 91 -12.48 14.41 -2.96
CA LEU A 91 -11.49 13.42 -3.39
C LEU A 91 -10.55 12.98 -2.25
N ILE A 92 -10.13 13.92 -1.39
CA ILE A 92 -9.35 13.61 -0.19
C ILE A 92 -10.13 12.67 0.73
N ASP A 93 -11.41 12.98 0.97
CA ASP A 93 -12.26 12.20 1.86
C ASP A 93 -12.53 10.79 1.30
N VAL A 94 -12.71 10.67 -0.02
CA VAL A 94 -12.82 9.37 -0.71
C VAL A 94 -11.54 8.55 -0.53
N HIS A 95 -10.36 9.08 -0.84
CA HIS A 95 -9.10 8.34 -0.68
C HIS A 95 -8.84 7.97 0.78
N LYS A 96 -9.14 8.85 1.73
CA LYS A 96 -9.01 8.54 3.16
C LYS A 96 -9.95 7.41 3.60
N ASN A 97 -11.21 7.48 3.19
CA ASN A 97 -12.20 6.47 3.53
C ASN A 97 -11.80 5.10 2.95
N LEU A 98 -11.40 5.05 1.69
CA LEU A 98 -10.91 3.83 1.06
C LEU A 98 -9.66 3.29 1.74
N SER A 99 -8.70 4.14 2.07
CA SER A 99 -7.49 3.76 2.80
C SER A 99 -7.87 3.08 4.12
N ASN A 100 -8.73 3.69 4.93
CA ASN A 100 -9.19 3.13 6.19
C ASN A 100 -9.89 1.77 6.01
N GLU A 101 -10.78 1.63 5.02
CA GLU A 101 -11.47 0.37 4.77
C GLU A 101 -10.54 -0.76 4.31
N PHE A 102 -9.55 -0.45 3.49
CA PHE A 102 -8.50 -1.41 3.11
C PHE A 102 -7.64 -1.83 4.30
N PHE A 103 -7.35 -0.89 5.21
CA PHE A 103 -6.62 -1.19 6.45
C PHE A 103 -7.43 -2.12 7.36
N ILE A 104 -8.71 -1.84 7.58
CA ILE A 104 -9.61 -2.71 8.36
C ILE A 104 -9.67 -4.10 7.74
N LEU A 105 -9.83 -4.20 6.41
CA LEU A 105 -9.84 -5.49 5.73
C LEU A 105 -8.53 -6.27 5.93
N HIS A 106 -7.38 -5.59 5.81
CA HIS A 106 -6.08 -6.21 6.06
C HIS A 106 -5.95 -6.68 7.52
N ASP A 107 -6.37 -5.86 8.49
CA ASP A 107 -6.30 -6.22 9.92
C ASP A 107 -7.23 -7.39 10.26
N ASP A 108 -8.45 -7.40 9.72
CA ASP A 108 -9.39 -8.52 9.86
C ASP A 108 -8.78 -9.84 9.37
N ILE A 109 -8.15 -9.82 8.19
CA ILE A 109 -7.46 -10.99 7.61
C ILE A 109 -6.28 -11.39 8.48
N ARG A 110 -5.44 -10.42 8.86
CA ARG A 110 -4.26 -10.64 9.68
C ARG A 110 -4.64 -11.27 11.03
N HIS A 111 -5.68 -10.75 11.68
CA HIS A 111 -6.16 -11.27 12.95
C HIS A 111 -6.62 -12.73 12.82
N GLN A 112 -7.39 -13.07 11.79
CA GLN A 112 -7.83 -14.45 11.56
C GLN A 112 -6.67 -15.41 11.23
N LEU A 113 -5.66 -14.96 10.48
CA LEU A 113 -4.50 -15.79 10.16
C LEU A 113 -3.56 -16.02 11.36
N ILE A 114 -3.50 -15.09 12.32
CA ILE A 114 -2.70 -15.23 13.54
C ILE A 114 -3.34 -16.23 14.53
N LEU A 115 -4.67 -16.34 14.53
CA LEU A 115 -5.39 -17.27 15.41
C LEU A 115 -5.07 -18.74 15.05
N MET A 116 -5.11 -19.61 16.07
CA MET A 116 -5.04 -21.07 15.87
C MET A 116 -6.22 -21.55 15.04
N PRO A 117 -6.06 -22.53 14.12
CA PRO A 117 -7.12 -22.99 13.23
C PRO A 117 -8.45 -23.36 13.91
N SER A 118 -8.38 -23.87 15.15
CA SER A 118 -9.55 -24.27 15.95
C SER A 118 -10.40 -23.10 16.48
N LEU A 119 -9.84 -21.89 16.55
CA LEU A 119 -10.48 -20.69 17.10
C LEU A 119 -10.95 -19.72 16.00
N ARG A 120 -10.72 -20.07 14.73
CA ARG A 120 -11.06 -19.22 13.59
C ARG A 120 -12.54 -19.31 13.24
N LYS A 121 -13.02 -18.28 12.55
CA LYS A 121 -14.34 -18.29 11.92
C LYS A 121 -14.42 -19.39 10.85
N GLU A 122 -15.64 -19.79 10.52
CA GLU A 122 -15.89 -20.73 9.42
C GLU A 122 -15.30 -20.20 8.11
N VAL A 123 -14.51 -21.04 7.45
CA VAL A 123 -13.72 -20.69 6.26
C VAL A 123 -14.57 -20.15 5.13
N ALA A 124 -15.65 -20.85 4.78
CA ALA A 124 -16.49 -20.50 3.64
C ALA A 124 -17.13 -19.12 3.83
N GLY A 125 -17.75 -18.91 4.99
CA GLY A 125 -18.36 -17.62 5.33
C GLY A 125 -17.33 -16.48 5.39
N PHE A 126 -16.13 -16.75 5.90
CA PHE A 126 -15.08 -15.73 5.98
C PHE A 126 -14.52 -15.33 4.61
N ILE A 127 -14.25 -16.30 3.74
CA ILE A 127 -13.75 -16.05 2.39
C ILE A 127 -14.77 -15.24 1.58
N ASP A 128 -16.05 -15.60 1.64
CA ASP A 128 -17.10 -14.88 0.91
C ASP A 128 -17.22 -13.43 1.38
N VAL A 129 -17.13 -13.19 2.69
CA VAL A 129 -17.13 -11.84 3.27
C VAL A 129 -15.94 -11.03 2.81
N ILE A 130 -14.71 -11.57 2.90
CA ILE A 130 -13.50 -10.87 2.44
C ILE A 130 -13.56 -10.58 0.96
N ARG A 131 -13.94 -11.56 0.15
CA ARG A 131 -14.00 -11.42 -1.30
C ARG A 131 -14.99 -10.34 -1.70
N ASN A 132 -16.17 -10.34 -1.09
CA ASN A 132 -17.19 -9.32 -1.35
C ASN A 132 -16.71 -7.94 -0.88
N LYS A 133 -16.11 -7.83 0.31
CA LYS A 133 -15.56 -6.57 0.81
C LYS A 133 -14.45 -6.03 -0.10
N PHE A 134 -13.50 -6.88 -0.49
CA PHE A 134 -12.41 -6.51 -1.39
C PHE A 134 -12.92 -6.04 -2.76
N ASN A 135 -13.84 -6.78 -3.37
CA ASN A 135 -14.42 -6.40 -4.66
C ASN A 135 -15.21 -5.10 -4.57
N ASN A 136 -15.97 -4.90 -3.49
CA ASN A 136 -16.70 -3.66 -3.26
C ASN A 136 -15.77 -2.46 -3.15
N LEU A 137 -14.67 -2.60 -2.40
CA LEU A 137 -13.65 -1.55 -2.30
C LEU A 137 -12.97 -1.29 -3.64
N HIS A 138 -12.67 -2.35 -4.39
CA HIS A 138 -12.04 -2.22 -5.70
C HIS A 138 -12.92 -1.47 -6.70
N MET A 139 -14.23 -1.72 -6.70
CA MET A 139 -15.19 -0.99 -7.55
C MET A 139 -15.31 0.50 -7.21
N GLN A 140 -14.98 0.88 -5.98
CA GLN A 140 -15.04 2.27 -5.50
C GLN A 140 -13.73 3.04 -5.70
N LEU A 141 -12.68 2.40 -6.21
CA LEU A 141 -11.38 3.04 -6.37
C LEU A 141 -11.45 4.20 -7.39
N PRO A 142 -11.07 5.43 -7.00
CA PRO A 142 -10.82 6.50 -7.95
C PRO A 142 -9.50 6.27 -8.70
N GLU A 143 -9.29 7.04 -9.76
CA GLU A 143 -8.05 7.01 -10.52
C GLU A 143 -6.84 7.46 -9.68
N LEU A 144 -5.74 6.71 -9.78
CA LEU A 144 -4.49 7.01 -9.07
C LEU A 144 -3.53 7.78 -9.98
N SER A 145 -2.76 8.69 -9.39
CA SER A 145 -1.73 9.45 -10.08
C SER A 145 -0.52 8.55 -10.38
N ASN A 146 -0.01 8.66 -11.61
CA ASN A 146 1.20 7.92 -12.04
C ASN A 146 2.43 8.17 -11.13
N ASP A 147 2.53 9.36 -10.52
CA ASP A 147 3.60 9.70 -9.58
C ASP A 147 3.57 8.80 -8.33
N ILE A 148 2.38 8.56 -7.76
CA ILE A 148 2.23 7.72 -6.57
C ILE A 148 2.49 6.24 -6.92
N ILE A 149 2.10 5.79 -8.11
CA ILE A 149 2.42 4.45 -8.60
C ILE A 149 3.94 4.25 -8.72
N LYS A 150 4.68 5.28 -9.17
CA LYS A 150 6.15 5.24 -9.21
C LYS A 150 6.75 5.18 -7.81
N GLN A 151 6.28 6.04 -6.90
CA GLN A 151 6.72 6.03 -5.50
C GLN A 151 6.45 4.68 -4.82
N PHE A 152 5.29 4.07 -5.08
CA PHE A 152 4.98 2.73 -4.57
C PHE A 152 5.94 1.68 -5.12
N ASN A 153 6.27 1.74 -6.42
CA ASN A 153 7.21 0.80 -7.01
C ASN A 153 8.62 0.92 -6.44
N GLU A 154 9.03 2.12 -6.00
CA GLU A 154 10.28 2.33 -5.29
C GLU A 154 10.20 1.78 -3.87
N PHE A 155 9.17 2.15 -3.11
CA PHE A 155 8.92 1.65 -1.76
C PHE A 155 8.85 0.11 -1.70
N ASN A 156 8.18 -0.51 -2.66
CA ASN A 156 7.98 -1.95 -2.67
C ASN A 156 9.22 -2.77 -3.10
N LYS A 157 10.29 -2.14 -3.59
CA LYS A 157 11.56 -2.84 -3.80
C LYS A 157 12.18 -3.30 -2.47
N ASP A 158 11.93 -2.54 -1.41
CA ASP A 158 12.58 -2.75 -0.11
C ASP A 158 11.73 -3.57 0.87
N THR A 159 10.40 -3.65 0.65
CA THR A 159 9.46 -4.27 1.59
C THR A 159 8.98 -5.67 1.16
N GLY A 160 9.01 -6.00 -0.13
CA GLY A 160 8.58 -7.30 -0.64
C GLY A 160 7.08 -7.59 -0.52
N ILE A 161 6.24 -6.55 -0.41
CA ILE A 161 4.77 -6.67 -0.32
C ILE A 161 4.22 -7.07 -1.71
N SER A 162 3.17 -7.90 -1.77
CA SER A 162 2.52 -8.19 -3.05
C SER A 162 2.02 -6.92 -3.75
N LYS A 163 2.32 -6.82 -5.05
CA LYS A 163 1.95 -5.67 -5.88
C LYS A 163 0.46 -5.74 -6.22
N PRO A 164 -0.29 -4.64 -6.08
CA PRO A 164 -1.65 -4.58 -6.54
C PRO A 164 -1.68 -4.58 -8.07
N ASP A 165 -2.77 -5.09 -8.64
CA ASP A 165 -2.90 -5.30 -10.09
C ASP A 165 -2.77 -3.98 -10.88
N ILE A 166 -3.14 -2.85 -10.27
CA ILE A 166 -3.02 -1.50 -10.84
C ILE A 166 -1.58 -1.05 -11.13
N VAL A 167 -0.59 -1.73 -10.53
CA VAL A 167 0.85 -1.43 -10.68
C VAL A 167 1.47 -2.24 -11.84
N GLY A 168 0.67 -3.06 -12.54
CA GLY A 168 1.04 -3.69 -13.80
C GLY A 168 1.77 -5.04 -13.68
N LYS A 169 1.83 -5.63 -12.49
CA LYS A 169 2.17 -7.06 -12.35
C LYS A 169 0.88 -7.85 -12.15
N LEU A 170 0.47 -8.58 -13.17
CA LEU A 170 -0.61 -9.55 -13.07
C LEU A 170 -0.06 -10.80 -12.37
N GLU A 171 -0.70 -11.21 -11.28
CA GLU A 171 -0.38 -12.48 -10.64
C GLU A 171 -0.92 -13.66 -11.46
N HIS A 172 -0.17 -14.77 -11.48
CA HIS A 172 -0.61 -15.99 -12.13
C HIS A 172 -1.67 -16.69 -11.27
N ILE A 173 -2.82 -17.05 -11.86
CA ILE A 173 -3.87 -17.80 -11.18
C ILE A 173 -3.39 -19.23 -10.93
N MET A 174 -3.21 -19.62 -9.67
CA MET A 174 -2.88 -21.02 -9.33
C MET A 174 -4.16 -21.86 -9.25
N VAL A 175 -4.23 -22.92 -10.06
CA VAL A 175 -5.32 -23.89 -9.98
C VAL A 175 -4.99 -24.91 -8.88
N THR A 176 -5.77 -24.86 -7.81
CA THR A 176 -5.76 -25.86 -6.74
C THR A 176 -6.26 -27.19 -7.29
N LYS A 177 -5.37 -28.18 -7.39
CA LYS A 177 -5.73 -29.56 -7.73
C LYS A 177 -6.16 -30.33 -6.47
N SER A 178 -7.01 -31.35 -6.63
CA SER A 178 -7.46 -32.16 -5.49
C SER A 178 -6.29 -32.91 -4.84
N ALA A 179 -6.44 -33.33 -3.57
CA ALA A 179 -5.40 -34.08 -2.87
C ALA A 179 -4.98 -35.36 -3.63
N GLU A 180 -5.92 -36.00 -4.34
CA GLU A 180 -5.69 -37.18 -5.17
C GLU A 180 -4.91 -36.88 -6.46
N GLU A 181 -5.05 -35.68 -7.00
CA GLU A 181 -4.29 -35.24 -8.17
C GLU A 181 -2.88 -34.80 -7.79
N ARG A 182 -2.68 -34.23 -6.60
CA ARG A 182 -1.34 -33.86 -6.10
C ARG A 182 -0.47 -35.07 -5.80
N SER A 183 -1.03 -36.14 -5.24
CA SER A 183 -0.31 -37.39 -5.04
C SER A 183 0.11 -38.03 -6.36
N LYS A 184 -0.74 -37.98 -7.39
CA LYS A 184 -0.39 -38.45 -8.75
C LYS A 184 0.72 -37.62 -9.41
N ILE A 185 0.75 -36.30 -9.18
CA ILE A 185 1.77 -35.39 -9.74
C ILE A 185 3.11 -35.55 -9.03
N ASN A 186 3.12 -35.65 -7.70
CA ASN A 186 4.36 -35.82 -6.94
C ASN A 186 5.01 -37.20 -7.17
N ASN A 187 4.22 -38.20 -7.60
CA ASN A 187 4.71 -39.53 -8.00
C ASN A 187 5.25 -39.57 -9.44
N LEU A 188 5.07 -38.51 -10.24
CA LEU A 188 5.78 -38.31 -11.50
C LEU A 188 7.09 -37.60 -11.19
N THR A 189 8.16 -38.38 -10.96
CA THR A 189 9.53 -37.86 -10.87
C THR A 189 9.87 -37.04 -12.13
N PRO A 190 10.77 -36.04 -12.02
CA PRO A 190 11.20 -35.30 -13.20
C PRO A 190 11.89 -36.29 -14.14
N VAL A 191 11.29 -36.51 -15.30
CA VAL A 191 11.99 -37.16 -16.42
C VAL A 191 13.14 -36.21 -16.77
N ILE A 192 14.34 -36.51 -16.26
CA ILE A 192 15.58 -35.91 -16.74
C ILE A 192 15.71 -36.43 -18.18
N VAL A 193 15.26 -35.62 -19.13
CA VAL A 193 15.53 -35.87 -20.54
C VAL A 193 17.03 -35.66 -20.74
N PRO A 194 17.80 -36.68 -21.17
CA PRO A 194 19.22 -36.51 -21.44
C PRO A 194 19.41 -35.38 -22.45
N ILE A 195 20.28 -34.42 -22.14
CA ILE A 195 20.66 -33.32 -23.03
C ILE A 195 21.63 -33.85 -24.09
N ASP A 196 21.23 -34.90 -24.81
CA ASP A 196 21.99 -35.46 -25.93
C ASP A 196 21.03 -35.60 -27.11
N LYS A 197 20.55 -34.46 -27.64
CA LYS A 197 20.04 -34.30 -29.02
C LYS A 197 19.48 -32.91 -29.40
N LEU A 198 19.79 -31.83 -28.68
CA LEU A 198 19.51 -30.48 -29.18
C LEU A 198 20.81 -29.79 -29.58
N SER A 199 21.30 -30.08 -30.78
CA SER A 199 22.32 -29.28 -31.44
C SER A 199 21.70 -27.96 -31.91
N LEU A 200 21.50 -27.01 -30.99
CA LEU A 200 21.29 -25.61 -31.34
C LEU A 200 22.59 -24.85 -31.10
N GLY A 201 23.09 -24.24 -32.16
CA GLY A 201 24.47 -23.82 -32.34
C GLY A 201 25.06 -22.88 -31.28
N SER A 202 26.38 -22.96 -31.20
CA SER A 202 27.35 -22.28 -30.33
C SER A 202 27.35 -20.73 -30.33
N LYS A 203 26.28 -20.05 -30.76
CA LYS A 203 26.24 -18.57 -30.86
C LYS A 203 25.60 -17.85 -29.67
N VAL A 204 24.98 -18.54 -28.72
CA VAL A 204 24.23 -17.87 -27.62
C VAL A 204 25.05 -17.68 -26.34
N ILE A 205 26.09 -18.49 -26.12
CA ILE A 205 26.81 -18.57 -24.83
C ILE A 205 27.66 -17.31 -24.52
N ASN A 206 28.03 -16.52 -25.53
CA ASN A 206 28.87 -15.33 -25.32
C ASN A 206 28.11 -14.06 -24.91
N SER A 207 26.77 -14.06 -24.90
CA SER A 207 25.97 -12.86 -24.57
C SER A 207 25.61 -12.72 -23.08
N LEU A 208 25.87 -13.74 -22.25
CA LEU A 208 25.47 -13.78 -20.84
C LEU A 208 26.61 -13.52 -19.84
N ARG A 209 27.81 -13.15 -20.30
CA ARG A 209 28.99 -13.02 -19.43
C ARG A 209 29.42 -11.58 -19.08
N LEU A 210 28.59 -10.58 -19.36
CA LEU A 210 28.99 -9.16 -19.26
C LEU A 210 28.13 -8.26 -18.37
N ILE A 211 27.35 -8.81 -17.43
CA ILE A 211 26.64 -8.00 -16.43
C ILE A 211 26.98 -8.51 -15.04
N GLY A 212 28.18 -8.16 -14.60
CA GLY A 212 28.64 -8.39 -13.24
C GLY A 212 29.87 -7.54 -12.97
N THR A 213 29.68 -6.49 -12.16
CA THR A 213 30.60 -5.84 -11.20
C THR A 213 30.53 -4.31 -11.25
N SER A 214 30.07 -3.69 -10.16
CA SER A 214 30.80 -2.63 -9.45
C SER A 214 29.98 -2.09 -8.27
N SER A 215 30.61 -2.10 -7.11
CA SER A 215 30.25 -1.51 -5.84
C SER A 215 30.60 -0.01 -5.80
N SER A 216 29.85 0.83 -5.07
CA SER A 216 30.42 1.98 -4.33
C SER A 216 29.42 2.63 -3.36
N GLN A 217 29.97 3.23 -2.30
CA GLN A 217 29.39 3.65 -1.02
C GLN A 217 28.73 5.05 -1.00
N ARG A 218 27.84 5.32 -0.01
CA ARG A 218 28.02 6.33 1.08
C ARG A 218 26.77 6.53 1.99
N ASN A 219 27.06 6.79 3.27
CA ASN A 219 26.24 7.30 4.41
C ASN A 219 26.80 8.72 4.76
N PRO A 220 26.31 9.60 5.70
CA PRO A 220 25.21 9.50 6.69
C PRO A 220 24.34 10.77 7.01
N ARG A 221 23.25 10.57 7.81
CA ARG A 221 22.67 11.40 8.94
C ARG A 221 22.29 12.89 8.68
N ASP A 222 21.20 13.53 9.17
CA ASP A 222 20.37 13.47 10.40
C ASP A 222 18.97 14.10 10.12
N THR A 223 17.85 13.42 10.40
CA THR A 223 16.87 13.58 11.52
C THR A 223 16.10 14.93 11.66
N PHE A 224 14.76 14.85 11.59
CA PHE A 224 13.81 15.47 12.54
C PHE A 224 12.46 14.69 12.54
N ASN A 225 12.00 14.32 13.74
CA ASN A 225 10.82 13.55 14.19
C ASN A 225 9.51 13.70 13.37
N THR A 226 8.76 12.62 13.03
CA THR A 226 7.89 11.72 13.86
C THR A 226 6.82 12.50 14.68
N ASN A 227 5.68 11.98 15.14
CA ASN A 227 5.54 10.86 16.07
C ASN A 227 4.06 10.47 16.22
N THR A 228 3.38 10.02 15.17
CA THR A 228 2.13 9.27 15.40
C THR A 228 1.82 8.23 14.32
N GLU A 229 2.16 8.48 13.06
CA GLU A 229 1.88 7.51 11.96
C GLU A 229 3.08 6.60 11.60
N GLU A 230 4.30 7.04 11.89
CA GLU A 230 5.52 6.28 11.53
C GLU A 230 5.80 5.11 12.49
N GLU A 231 5.33 5.18 13.74
CA GLU A 231 5.54 4.10 14.72
C GLU A 231 4.74 2.84 14.37
N GLU A 232 3.54 2.96 13.79
CA GLU A 232 2.73 1.81 13.40
C GLU A 232 3.31 1.08 12.18
N ILE A 233 3.81 1.81 11.18
CA ILE A 233 4.40 1.23 9.96
C ILE A 233 5.75 0.58 10.27
N SER A 234 6.58 1.23 11.10
CA SER A 234 7.87 0.67 11.55
C SER A 234 7.67 -0.62 12.35
N TYR A 235 6.71 -0.62 13.27
CA TYR A 235 6.36 -1.78 14.08
C TYR A 235 5.86 -2.96 13.22
N ILE A 236 5.06 -2.70 12.18
CA ILE A 236 4.56 -3.74 11.27
C ILE A 236 5.68 -4.31 10.38
N VAL A 237 6.61 -3.47 9.90
CA VAL A 237 7.74 -3.89 9.04
C VAL A 237 8.79 -4.70 9.82
N GLU A 238 9.10 -4.31 11.05
CA GLU A 238 10.07 -5.03 11.90
C GLU A 238 9.55 -6.40 12.38
N LYS A 239 8.24 -6.48 12.66
CA LYS A 239 7.58 -7.75 13.00
C LYS A 239 7.52 -8.73 11.82
N ASN A 240 7.39 -8.23 10.58
CA ASN A 240 7.42 -9.08 9.38
C ASN A 240 8.84 -9.58 9.06
N LYS A 241 9.89 -8.81 9.37
CA LYS A 241 11.30 -9.27 9.25
C LYS A 241 11.66 -10.38 10.25
N THR A 242 11.10 -10.35 11.45
CA THR A 242 11.37 -11.37 12.48
C THR A 242 10.60 -12.68 12.26
N VAL A 243 9.41 -12.62 11.64
CA VAL A 243 8.63 -13.82 11.28
C VAL A 243 9.24 -14.57 10.09
N ASN A 244 9.76 -13.87 9.09
CA ASN A 244 10.39 -14.51 7.91
C ASN A 244 11.76 -15.16 8.21
N ASN A 245 12.39 -14.88 9.36
CA ASN A 245 13.68 -15.45 9.75
C ASN A 245 13.58 -16.66 10.69
N LYS A 246 12.37 -17.14 11.01
CA LYS A 246 12.15 -18.26 11.95
C LYS A 246 11.49 -19.52 11.38
N ILE A 247 11.24 -19.59 10.07
CA ILE A 247 10.72 -20.81 9.44
C ILE A 247 11.87 -21.63 8.86
N ASN A 248 12.63 -22.27 9.74
CA ASN A 248 13.45 -23.44 9.38
C ASN A 248 12.92 -24.64 10.19
N TYR A 249 12.28 -25.57 9.49
CA TYR A 249 11.83 -26.84 10.05
C TYR A 249 13.03 -27.72 10.42
N THR A 250 13.04 -28.24 11.64
CA THR A 250 13.63 -29.56 11.96
C THR A 250 12.71 -30.29 12.96
N PRO A 251 12.55 -31.63 12.84
CA PRO A 251 11.56 -32.38 13.59
C PRO A 251 12.12 -32.92 14.93
N SER A 252 11.20 -33.24 15.86
CA SER A 252 11.31 -34.27 16.93
C SER A 252 11.21 -33.80 18.38
N ASN A 253 10.14 -34.32 19.03
CA ASN A 253 10.02 -34.83 20.41
C ASN A 253 10.35 -33.95 21.62
N ASN A 254 9.28 -33.43 22.27
CA ASN A 254 8.86 -33.77 23.65
C ASN A 254 8.06 -32.61 24.28
N ILE A 255 6.84 -32.92 24.74
CA ILE A 255 6.07 -32.08 25.70
C ILE A 255 6.54 -32.50 27.11
N PRO A 256 6.58 -31.59 28.11
CA PRO A 256 5.48 -31.55 29.07
C PRO A 256 5.05 -30.14 29.54
N TYR A 257 3.78 -30.08 29.91
CA TYR A 257 2.99 -29.09 30.65
C TYR A 257 3.72 -28.32 31.78
N ILE A 258 3.25 -27.10 32.12
CA ILE A 258 2.55 -26.78 33.39
C ILE A 258 2.21 -25.27 33.53
N SER A 259 1.04 -25.07 34.11
CA SER A 259 0.29 -23.89 34.58
C SER A 259 0.96 -22.89 35.55
N LYS A 260 0.23 -21.77 35.77
CA LYS A 260 0.33 -20.70 36.82
C LYS A 260 1.00 -19.43 36.28
N VAL A 261 0.44 -18.21 36.39
CA VAL A 261 -0.22 -17.58 37.54
C VAL A 261 -1.25 -16.55 37.05
N LEU A 262 -2.53 -16.75 37.38
CA LEU A 262 -3.48 -15.67 37.68
C LEU A 262 -3.40 -15.44 39.19
N HIS A 263 -3.13 -14.20 39.62
CA HIS A 263 -3.58 -13.53 40.85
C HIS A 263 -2.61 -12.40 41.21
N LYS A 264 -3.00 -11.16 40.93
CA LYS A 264 -2.84 -10.06 41.89
C LYS A 264 -3.72 -8.86 41.49
N THR A 265 -4.86 -8.77 42.16
CA THR A 265 -5.61 -7.52 42.39
C THR A 265 -5.80 -7.40 43.90
N ALA A 266 -5.79 -6.17 44.40
CA ALA A 266 -6.05 -5.76 45.78
C ALA A 266 -4.95 -6.13 46.80
N ASP A 267 -4.14 -5.15 47.18
CA ASP A 267 -4.43 -4.24 48.31
C ASP A 267 -3.76 -2.88 48.05
#